data_AF-A0A9E2MLS3-F1
#
_entry.id   AF-A0A9E2MLS3-F1
#
_cell.length_a   1.000
_cell.length_b   1.000
_cell.length_c   1.000
_cell.angle_alpha   90.00
_cell.angle_beta   90.00
_cell.angle_gamma   90.00
#
_symmetry.space_group_name_H-M   'P 1'
#
loop_
_entity.id
_entity.type
_entity.pdbx_description
1 polymer ?
#
loop_
_entity_poly.entity_id
_entity_poly.type
_entity_poly.pdbx_seq_one_letter_code
_entity_poly.pdbx_strand_id
1 'polypeptide(L)' 'MDSMAKLAEIEQSFKKEVETCHDIQHLEDIRIKYLGRKGELTTVLRSISSLSIQEKKEVGRQANILKNLFSDKL' A
#
# COMPACT_ATOMS: atom_id res chain seq x y z
N MET A 1 0.39 16.41 3.01
CA MET A 1 -0.19 15.58 1.93
C MET A 1 -1.30 14.75 2.55
N ASP A 2 -2.47 14.75 1.93
CA ASP A 2 -3.62 13.94 2.35
C ASP A 2 -3.24 12.44 2.34
N SER A 3 -3.55 11.72 3.42
CA SER A 3 -3.26 10.28 3.52
C SER A 3 -4.00 9.47 2.44
N MET A 4 -5.16 9.93 1.99
CA MET A 4 -5.91 9.31 0.89
C MET A 4 -5.20 9.47 -0.45
N ALA A 5 -4.64 10.65 -0.73
CA ALA A 5 -3.86 10.88 -1.95
C ALA A 5 -2.63 9.94 -1.99
N LYS A 6 -1.95 9.77 -0.85
CA LYS A 6 -0.80 8.85 -0.78
C LYS A 6 -1.20 7.39 -1.02
N LEU A 7 -2.36 6.94 -0.54
CA LEU A 7 -2.87 5.59 -0.82
C LEU A 7 -3.15 5.38 -2.32
N ALA A 8 -3.73 6.38 -3.00
CA ALA A 8 -3.99 6.31 -4.43
C ALA A 8 -2.68 6.24 -5.26
N GLU A 9 -1.67 7.03 -4.89
CA GLU A 9 -0.34 6.95 -5.52
C GLU A 9 0.30 5.57 -5.34
N ILE A 10 0.23 5.01 -4.12
CA ILE A 10 0.75 3.68 -3.80
C ILE A 10 0.04 2.61 -4.65
N GLU A 11 -1.29 2.66 -4.74
CA GLU A 11 -2.07 1.74 -5.55
C GLU A 11 -1.68 1.80 -7.03
N GLN A 12 -1.57 3.00 -7.60
CA GLN A 12 -1.22 3.17 -9.00
C GLN A 12 0.21 2.68 -9.30
N SER A 13 1.15 2.96 -8.40
CA SER A 13 2.55 2.54 -8.54
C SER A 13 2.68 1.02 -8.44
N PHE A 14 1.98 0.40 -7.48
CA PHE A 14 1.93 -1.05 -7.33
C PHE A 14 1.40 -1.73 -8.59
N LYS A 15 0.26 -1.27 -9.13
CA LYS A 15 -0.33 -1.86 -10.35
C LYS A 15 0.63 -1.81 -11.53
N LYS A 16 1.28 -0.66 -11.76
CA LYS A 16 2.26 -0.50 -12.84
C LYS A 16 3.44 -1.44 -12.67
N GLU A 17 4.02 -1.51 -11.46
CA GLU A 17 5.18 -2.35 -11.21
C GLU A 17 4.86 -3.84 -11.38
N VAL A 18 3.69 -4.29 -10.89
CA VAL A 18 3.22 -5.68 -11.07
C VAL A 18 2.97 -6.00 -12.54
N GLU A 19 2.39 -5.07 -13.32
CA GLU A 19 2.17 -5.25 -14.76
C GLU A 19 3.49 -5.39 -15.55
N THR A 20 4.56 -4.71 -15.10
CA THR A 20 5.89 -4.78 -15.71
C THR A 20 6.81 -5.82 -15.07
N CYS A 21 6.32 -6.60 -14.11
CA CYS A 21 7.11 -7.60 -13.40
C CYS A 21 7.20 -8.88 -14.24
N HIS A 22 8.43 -9.29 -14.58
CA HIS A 22 8.67 -10.45 -15.45
C HIS A 22 9.48 -11.58 -14.79
N ASP A 23 9.92 -11.41 -13.55
CA ASP A 23 10.67 -12.43 -12.82
C ASP A 23 10.33 -12.42 -11.32
N ILE A 24 10.69 -13.52 -10.66
CA ILE A 24 10.39 -13.78 -9.25
C ILE A 24 11.11 -12.78 -8.34
N GLN A 25 12.29 -12.29 -8.75
CA GLN A 25 13.09 -11.38 -7.93
C GLN A 25 12.46 -9.98 -7.88
N HIS A 26 12.01 -9.46 -9.02
CA HIS A 26 11.22 -8.24 -9.08
C HIS A 26 9.90 -8.37 -8.32
N LEU A 27 9.24 -9.54 -8.37
CA LEU A 27 7.99 -9.76 -7.61
C LEU A 27 8.23 -9.65 -6.10
N GLU A 28 9.34 -10.22 -5.61
CA GLU A 28 9.73 -10.12 -4.20
C GLU A 28 10.13 -8.69 -3.82
N ASP A 29 10.83 -7.96 -4.69
CA ASP A 29 11.17 -6.56 -4.46
C ASP A 29 9.90 -5.69 -4.35
N ILE A 30 8.90 -5.90 -5.21
CA ILE A 30 7.59 -5.26 -5.12
C ILE A 30 6.93 -5.61 -3.78
N ARG A 31 6.90 -6.89 -3.40
CA ARG A 31 6.34 -7.32 -2.11
C ARG A 31 7.01 -6.59 -0.94
N ILE A 32 8.34 -6.50 -0.92
CA ILE A 32 9.09 -5.82 0.14
C ILE A 32 8.81 -4.31 0.13
N LYS A 33 8.81 -3.67 -1.04
CA LYS A 33 8.57 -2.23 -1.20
C LYS A 33 7.20 -1.80 -0.69
N TYR A 34 6.16 -2.58 -0.93
CA TYR A 34 4.79 -2.20 -0.58
C TYR A 34 4.31 -2.80 0.75
N LEU A 35 4.50 -4.12 0.93
CA LEU A 35 4.00 -4.89 2.08
C LEU A 35 5.07 -5.16 3.15
N GLY A 36 6.33 -4.84 2.89
CA GLY A 36 7.42 -5.04 3.85
C GLY A 36 7.23 -4.25 5.15
N ARG A 37 8.04 -4.56 6.17
CA ARG A 37 7.97 -3.91 7.49
C ARG A 37 8.16 -2.38 7.43
N LYS A 38 8.93 -1.91 6.45
CA LYS A 38 9.17 -0.50 6.13
C LYS A 38 8.56 -0.11 4.77
N GLY A 39 7.66 -0.96 4.24
CA GLY A 39 7.04 -0.73 2.95
C GLY A 39 6.09 0.47 2.99
N GLU A 40 5.80 1.02 1.82
CA GLU A 40 5.00 2.24 1.69
C GLU A 40 3.61 2.09 2.32
N LEU A 41 2.90 0.99 2.02
CA LEU A 41 1.57 0.75 2.57
C LEU A 41 1.61 0.48 4.08
N THR A 42 2.58 -0.29 4.56
CA THR A 42 2.78 -0.55 5.99
C THR A 42 3.07 0.73 6.77
N THR A 43 3.79 1.67 6.15
CA THR A 43 4.10 2.97 6.77
C THR A 43 2.84 3.82 6.92
N VAL A 44 1.99 3.87 5.89
CA VAL A 44 0.68 4.55 5.98
C VAL A 44 -0.21 3.89 7.05
N LEU A 45 -0.25 2.55 7.09
CA LEU A 45 -1.04 1.82 8.09
C LEU A 45 -0.63 2.18 9.53
N ARG A 46 0.66 2.43 9.78
CA ARG A 46 1.16 2.85 11.10
C ARG A 46 0.80 4.29 11.44
N SER A 47 0.83 5.19 10.45
CA SER A 47 0.46 6.60 10.66
C SER A 47 -1.04 6.81 10.85
N ILE A 48 -1.89 5.82 10.58
CA ILE A 48 -3.34 5.93 10.87
C ILE A 48 -3.60 6.25 12.34
N SER A 49 -2.79 5.72 13.26
CA SER A 49 -2.97 5.93 14.70
C SER A 49 -2.96 7.42 15.12
N SER A 50 -2.31 8.29 14.36
CA SER A 50 -2.25 9.74 14.61
C SER A 50 -3.36 10.56 13.93
N LEU A 51 -4.22 9.93 13.10
CA LEU A 51 -5.29 10.63 12.38
C LEU A 51 -6.53 10.89 13.25
N SER A 52 -7.39 11.80 12.80
CA SER A 52 -8.71 12.02 13.42
C SER A 52 -9.63 10.81 13.26
N ILE A 53 -10.72 10.73 14.02
CA ILE A 53 -11.64 9.57 13.98
C ILE A 53 -12.24 9.36 12.58
N GLN A 54 -12.60 10.46 11.90
CA GLN A 54 -13.18 10.40 10.55
C GLN A 54 -12.15 9.91 9.53
N GLU A 55 -10.94 10.49 9.54
CA GLU A 55 -9.87 10.09 8.64
C GLU A 55 -9.39 8.66 8.91
N LYS A 56 -9.28 8.26 10.19
CA LYS A 56 -8.95 6.89 10.59
C LYS A 56 -9.87 5.87 9.93
N LYS A 57 -11.18 6.17 9.92
CA LYS A 57 -12.18 5.26 9.35
C LYS A 57 -12.00 5.12 7.85
N GLU A 58 -11.82 6.22 7.13
CA GLU A 58 -11.68 6.16 5.67
C GLU A 58 -10.32 5.63 5.23
N VAL A 59 -9.24 6.22 5.72
CA VAL A 59 -7.86 5.83 5.39
C VAL A 59 -7.59 4.41 5.83
N GLY A 60 -8.05 4.01 7.02
CA GLY A 60 -7.87 2.64 7.51
C GLY A 60 -8.66 1.61 6.75
N ARG A 61 -9.88 1.93 6.31
CA ARG A 61 -10.64 1.04 5.43
C ARG A 61 -9.90 0.87 4.11
N GLN A 62 -9.50 1.96 3.47
CA GLN A 62 -8.85 1.91 2.17
C GLN A 62 -7.48 1.24 2.22
N ALA A 63 -6.66 1.53 3.23
CA ALA A 63 -5.36 0.90 3.39
C ALA A 63 -5.46 -0.62 3.60
N ASN A 64 -6.48 -1.10 4.33
CA ASN A 64 -6.72 -2.54 4.47
C ASN A 64 -7.20 -3.20 3.16
N ILE A 65 -8.04 -2.51 2.38
CA ILE A 65 -8.44 -2.98 1.03
C ILE A 65 -7.21 -3.15 0.15
N LEU A 66 -6.35 -2.13 0.08
CA LEU A 66 -5.12 -2.18 -0.70
C LEU A 66 -4.19 -3.30 -0.22
N LYS A 67 -4.09 -3.52 1.10
CA LYS A 67 -3.25 -4.59 1.65
C LYS A 67 -3.69 -5.96 1.14
N ASN A 68 -4.99 -6.24 1.19
CA ASN A 68 -5.54 -7.50 0.68
C ASN A 68 -5.33 -7.61 -0.83
N LEU A 69 -5.63 -6.54 -1.59
CA LEU A 69 -5.43 -6.51 -3.03
C LEU A 69 -3.98 -6.78 -3.44
N PHE A 70 -3.02 -6.23 -2.69
CA PHE A 70 -1.60 -6.43 -2.95
C PHE A 70 -1.19 -7.87 -2.63
N SER A 71 -1.69 -8.42 -1.52
CA SER A 71 -1.43 -9.82 -1.14
C SER A 71 -2.05 -10.83 -2.10
N ASP A 72 -3.19 -10.53 -2.73
CA ASP A 72 -3.85 -11.42 -3.69
C ASP A 72 -3.20 -11.39 -5.09
N LYS A 73 -2.50 -10.30 -5.42
CA LYS A 73 -1.86 -10.09 -6.73
C LYS A 73 -0.40 -10.55 -6.81
N LEU A 74 0.24 -10.76 -5.67
CA LEU A 74 1.62 -11.25 -5.55
C LEU A 74 1.61 -12.75 -5.30
#